data_AF-A0A2A7AWR5-F1
#
_entry.id   AF-A0A2A7AWR5-F1
#
_cell.length_a   1.000
_cell.length_b   1.000
_cell.length_c   1.000
_cell.angle_alpha   90.00
_cell.angle_beta   90.00
_cell.angle_gamma   90.00
#
_symmetry.space_group_name_H-M   'P 1'
#
loop_
_entity.id
_entity.type
_entity.pdbx_description
1 polymer ?
#
loop_
_entity_poly.entity_id
_entity_poly.type
_entity_poly.pdbx_seq_one_letter_code
_entity_poly.pdbx_strand_id
1 'polypeptide(L)'
;MQKFENVDVLAALEQIMRQHTAFYQNDFDIDKSIIHRDAASDQAVDKALLWMSRPSGTYCFRERDVFLKGTRQHNTWKFYGEQTRDKILACAVELTGTQGGTIRGNLYELDYQQHFRHVVEASQPVSVNRLFYEHGTRDIPDGQYFDGSPDRVLGNFLRYEAQPHDPAVL
;
A
#
# COMPACT_ATOMS: atom_id res chain seq x y z
N MET A 1 6.60 3.89 -20.69
CA MET A 1 6.67 3.56 -19.25
C MET A 1 8.11 3.73 -18.81
N GLN A 2 8.41 4.68 -17.92
CA GLN A 2 9.76 4.81 -17.36
C GLN A 2 9.96 3.77 -16.26
N LYS A 3 11.16 3.18 -16.23
CA LYS A 3 11.61 2.24 -15.22
C LYS A 3 12.93 2.74 -14.67
N PHE A 4 13.06 2.74 -13.35
CA PHE A 4 14.30 3.06 -12.65
C PHE A 4 14.66 1.88 -11.76
N GLU A 5 15.85 1.33 -11.94
CA GLU A 5 16.29 0.13 -11.25
C GLU A 5 17.32 0.44 -10.18
N ASN A 6 17.26 -0.31 -9.08
CA ASN A 6 18.22 -0.23 -7.98
C ASN A 6 18.45 1.22 -7.55
N VAL A 7 17.37 1.94 -7.23
CA VAL A 7 17.43 3.32 -6.73
C VAL A 7 17.35 3.35 -5.21
N ASP A 8 17.73 4.47 -4.61
CA ASP A 8 17.28 4.82 -3.27
C ASP A 8 15.78 5.17 -3.36
N VAL A 9 14.92 4.29 -2.87
CA VAL A 9 13.46 4.40 -3.04
C VAL A 9 12.94 5.67 -2.36
N LEU A 10 13.41 5.96 -1.15
CA LEU A 10 12.92 7.10 -0.39
C LEU A 10 13.37 8.40 -1.04
N ALA A 11 14.65 8.51 -1.42
CA ALA A 11 15.15 9.71 -2.07
C ALA A 11 14.47 9.95 -3.44
N ALA A 12 14.24 8.89 -4.22
CA ALA A 12 13.57 9.00 -5.52
C ALA A 12 12.12 9.48 -5.37
N LEU A 13 11.33 8.86 -4.49
CA LEU A 13 9.94 9.26 -4.26
C LEU A 13 9.84 10.66 -3.61
N GLU A 14 10.78 11.03 -2.73
CA GLU A 14 10.82 12.38 -2.16
C GLU A 14 11.05 13.44 -3.24
N GLN A 15 11.96 13.18 -4.18
CA GLN A 15 12.24 14.09 -5.28
C GLN A 15 11.00 14.26 -6.17
N ILE A 16 10.30 13.17 -6.48
CA ILE A 16 9.05 13.21 -7.24
C ILE A 16 8.00 14.03 -6.47
N MET A 17 7.80 13.73 -5.18
CA MET A 17 6.85 14.45 -4.33
C MET A 17 7.14 15.96 -4.30
N ARG A 18 8.40 16.38 -4.11
CA ARG A 18 8.77 17.81 -4.08
C ARG A 18 8.46 18.55 -5.39
N GLN A 19 8.42 17.85 -6.52
CA GLN A 19 8.13 18.42 -7.84
C GLN A 19 6.63 18.40 -8.18
N HIS A 20 5.89 17.38 -7.72
CA HIS A 20 4.51 17.12 -8.14
C HIS A 20 3.44 17.39 -7.08
N THR A 21 3.84 17.52 -5.81
CA THR A 21 2.94 17.74 -4.67
C THR A 21 3.11 19.16 -4.13
N ALA A 22 2.05 19.97 -4.19
CA ALA A 22 2.07 21.36 -3.72
C ALA A 22 1.63 21.49 -2.25
N PHE A 23 0.68 20.67 -1.80
CA PHE A 23 0.12 20.69 -0.46
C PHE A 23 0.27 19.32 0.21
N TYR A 24 0.27 19.31 1.54
CA TYR A 24 0.38 18.10 2.36
C TYR A 24 1.59 17.23 2.02
N GLN A 25 2.73 17.84 1.70
CA GLN A 25 3.99 17.12 1.47
C GLN A 25 4.41 16.26 2.67
N ASN A 26 3.94 16.61 3.87
CA ASN A 26 4.14 15.83 5.09
C ASN A 26 3.41 14.48 5.09
N ASP A 27 2.45 14.24 4.18
CA ASP A 27 1.87 12.90 3.98
C ASP A 27 2.96 11.89 3.60
N PHE A 28 4.05 12.34 2.97
CA PHE A 28 5.20 11.51 2.65
C PHE A 28 5.90 10.95 3.90
N ASP A 29 5.73 11.53 5.08
CA ASP A 29 6.23 10.95 6.34
C ASP A 29 5.51 9.64 6.70
N ILE A 30 4.23 9.54 6.35
CA ILE A 30 3.44 8.32 6.50
C ILE A 30 3.93 7.28 5.48
N ASP A 31 4.16 7.70 4.23
CA ASP A 31 4.68 6.83 3.18
C ASP A 31 6.04 6.24 3.55
N LYS A 32 6.97 7.06 4.07
CA LYS A 32 8.27 6.59 4.59
C LYS A 32 8.10 5.52 5.66
N SER A 33 7.16 5.71 6.59
CA SER A 33 6.90 4.75 7.66
C SER A 33 6.38 3.42 7.12
N ILE A 34 5.52 3.45 6.10
CA ILE A 34 5.02 2.27 5.39
C ILE A 34 6.18 1.55 4.68
N ILE A 35 6.97 2.29 3.90
CA ILE A 35 8.10 1.74 3.14
C ILE A 35 9.14 1.11 4.07
N HIS A 36 9.47 1.76 5.20
CA HIS A 36 10.39 1.19 6.19
C HIS A 36 9.87 -0.12 6.79
N ARG A 37 8.60 -0.15 7.21
CA ARG A 37 7.98 -1.36 7.76
C ARG A 37 7.98 -2.49 6.75
N ASP A 38 7.58 -2.21 5.52
CA ASP A 38 7.40 -3.22 4.48
C ASP A 38 8.76 -3.67 3.90
N ALA A 39 9.77 -2.78 3.87
CA ALA A 39 11.16 -3.13 3.58
C ALA A 39 11.78 -4.07 4.64
N ALA A 40 11.34 -3.99 5.89
CA ALA A 40 11.79 -4.86 6.98
C ALA A 40 11.06 -6.22 7.04
N SER A 41 9.94 -6.39 6.33
CA SER A 41 9.22 -7.68 6.28
C SER A 41 10.00 -8.75 5.53
N ASP A 42 9.88 -10.02 5.93
CA ASP A 42 10.44 -11.15 5.17
C ASP A 42 9.47 -11.68 4.09
N GLN A 43 8.25 -11.13 4.02
CA GLN A 43 7.25 -11.60 3.07
C GLN A 43 7.40 -10.90 1.71
N ALA A 44 7.45 -11.69 0.64
CA ALA A 44 7.51 -11.18 -0.73
C ALA A 44 6.33 -10.25 -1.06
N VAL A 45 5.14 -10.54 -0.53
CA VAL A 45 3.93 -9.75 -0.76
C VAL A 45 4.01 -8.32 -0.19
N ASP A 46 4.83 -8.10 0.83
CA ASP A 46 5.04 -6.76 1.38
C ASP A 46 6.07 -5.96 0.55
N LYS A 47 6.75 -6.59 -0.42
CA LYS A 47 7.74 -5.90 -1.27
C LYS A 47 7.15 -5.19 -2.48
N ALA A 48 5.88 -5.44 -2.78
CA ALA A 48 5.16 -4.81 -3.88
C ALA A 48 4.25 -3.69 -3.34
N LEU A 49 4.58 -2.44 -3.67
CA LEU A 49 3.85 -1.26 -3.23
C LEU A 49 3.34 -0.47 -4.44
N LEU A 50 2.23 0.24 -4.23
CA LEU A 50 1.73 1.26 -5.14
C LEU A 50 1.85 2.62 -4.45
N TRP A 51 2.48 3.56 -5.13
CA TRP A 51 2.67 4.92 -4.65
C TRP A 51 2.04 5.92 -5.63
N MET A 52 1.43 6.97 -5.10
CA MET A 52 0.96 8.09 -5.91
C MET A 52 1.34 9.44 -5.30
N SER A 53 1.72 10.36 -6.17
CA SER A 53 1.84 11.78 -5.90
C SER A 53 0.69 12.52 -6.57
N ARG A 54 0.06 13.42 -5.81
CA ARG A 54 -0.99 14.31 -6.28
C ARG A 54 -0.71 15.75 -5.84
N PRO A 55 -1.39 16.75 -6.40
CA PRO A 55 -1.21 18.14 -5.97
C PRO A 55 -1.41 18.37 -4.47
N SER A 56 -2.24 17.56 -3.81
CA SER A 56 -2.54 17.71 -2.38
C SER A 56 -2.22 16.44 -1.56
N GLY A 57 -0.98 15.97 -1.65
CA GLY A 57 -0.45 14.91 -0.78
C GLY A 57 0.06 13.71 -1.56
N THR A 58 0.37 12.65 -0.82
CA THR A 58 0.86 11.39 -1.36
C THR A 58 0.19 10.21 -0.67
N TYR A 59 0.22 9.05 -1.32
CA TYR A 59 -0.24 7.80 -0.73
C TYR A 59 0.69 6.65 -1.12
N CYS A 60 1.04 5.83 -0.14
CA CYS A 60 1.70 4.54 -0.30
C CYS A 60 0.81 3.41 0.22
N PHE A 61 0.59 2.38 -0.60
CA PHE A 61 -0.16 1.20 -0.23
C PHE A 61 0.59 -0.07 -0.63
N ARG A 62 0.40 -1.17 0.10
CA ARG A 62 0.73 -2.49 -0.43
C ARG A 62 -0.15 -2.79 -1.62
N GLU A 63 0.44 -3.30 -2.70
CA GLU A 63 -0.26 -3.56 -3.94
C GLU A 63 -1.46 -4.49 -3.73
N ARG A 64 -1.25 -5.60 -3.02
CA ARG A 64 -2.31 -6.55 -2.66
C ARG A 64 -3.54 -5.88 -2.04
N ASP A 65 -3.34 -4.92 -1.12
CA ASP A 65 -4.43 -4.28 -0.40
C ASP A 65 -5.26 -3.37 -1.34
N VAL A 66 -4.67 -2.86 -2.42
CA VAL A 66 -5.37 -2.07 -3.46
C VAL A 66 -6.29 -2.96 -4.31
N PHE A 67 -5.98 -4.25 -4.46
CA PHE A 67 -6.82 -5.21 -5.17
C PHE A 67 -7.91 -5.87 -4.29
N LEU A 68 -8.08 -5.42 -3.05
CA LEU A 68 -9.13 -5.90 -2.14
C LEU A 68 -10.28 -4.90 -2.03
N LYS A 69 -11.43 -5.23 -2.61
CA LYS A 69 -12.64 -4.39 -2.63
C LYS A 69 -13.10 -4.04 -1.21
N GLY A 70 -13.51 -2.79 -1.02
CA GLY A 70 -14.01 -2.31 0.26
C GLY A 70 -12.92 -1.84 1.24
N THR A 71 -11.65 -2.18 1.00
CA THR A 71 -10.55 -1.61 1.78
C THR A 71 -10.38 -0.12 1.51
N ARG A 72 -9.80 0.62 2.47
CA ARG A 72 -9.47 2.04 2.30
C ARG A 72 -8.54 2.25 1.11
N GLN A 73 -7.59 1.34 0.91
CA GLN A 73 -6.58 1.38 -0.14
C GLN A 73 -7.22 1.27 -1.52
N HIS A 74 -8.06 0.25 -1.73
CA HIS A 74 -8.84 0.09 -2.96
C HIS A 74 -9.72 1.31 -3.23
N ASN A 75 -10.48 1.76 -2.23
CA ASN A 75 -11.39 2.88 -2.38
C ASN A 75 -10.65 4.19 -2.70
N THR A 76 -9.49 4.43 -2.08
CA THR A 76 -8.67 5.61 -2.34
C THR A 76 -8.09 5.55 -3.75
N TRP A 77 -7.50 4.41 -4.15
CA TRP A 77 -6.93 4.24 -5.49
C TRP A 77 -7.98 4.37 -6.59
N LYS A 78 -9.19 3.87 -6.36
CA LYS A 78 -10.33 4.01 -7.28
C LYS A 78 -10.85 5.44 -7.33
N PHE A 79 -11.02 6.09 -6.17
CA PHE A 79 -11.57 7.45 -6.06
C PHE A 79 -10.77 8.46 -6.90
N TYR A 80 -9.43 8.43 -6.80
CA TYR A 80 -8.59 9.36 -7.55
C TYR A 80 -8.62 9.12 -9.07
N GLY A 81 -8.88 7.89 -9.51
CA GLY A 81 -9.05 7.54 -10.92
C GLY A 81 -10.41 7.94 -11.50
N GLU A 82 -11.48 7.83 -10.70
CA GLU A 82 -12.86 8.04 -11.14
C GLU A 82 -13.39 9.46 -10.91
N GLN A 83 -13.09 10.06 -9.76
CA GLN A 83 -13.84 11.22 -9.24
C GLN A 83 -13.04 12.51 -9.20
N THR A 84 -11.73 12.45 -9.45
CA THR A 84 -10.87 13.63 -9.36
C THR A 84 -10.33 14.03 -10.72
N ARG A 85 -9.96 15.30 -10.83
CA ARG A 85 -9.20 15.84 -11.97
C ARG A 85 -7.74 16.07 -11.60
N ASP A 86 -7.30 15.52 -10.47
CA ASP A 86 -5.93 15.65 -10.02
C ASP A 86 -5.01 15.00 -11.06
N LYS A 87 -3.91 15.69 -11.38
CA LYS A 87 -2.84 15.09 -12.17
C LYS A 87 -2.05 14.17 -11.25
N ILE A 88 -2.31 12.87 -11.36
CA ILE A 88 -1.65 11.85 -10.56
C ILE A 88 -0.40 11.37 -11.27
N LEU A 89 0.73 11.37 -10.57
CA LEU A 89 1.90 10.57 -10.93
C LEU A 89 1.89 9.33 -10.04
N ALA A 90 1.80 8.15 -10.65
CA ALA A 90 1.74 6.88 -9.93
C ALA A 90 2.94 6.01 -10.28
N CYS A 91 3.44 5.27 -9.29
CA CYS A 91 4.51 4.30 -9.46
C CYS A 91 4.13 2.97 -8.80
N ALA A 92 4.44 1.87 -9.46
CA ALA A 92 4.66 0.60 -8.75
C ALA A 92 6.10 0.60 -8.22
N VAL A 93 6.26 0.15 -6.98
CA VAL A 93 7.53 0.12 -6.26
C VAL A 93 7.80 -1.31 -5.83
N GLU A 94 8.93 -1.84 -6.26
CA GLU A 94 9.44 -3.15 -5.88
C GLU A 94 10.61 -2.95 -4.92
N LEU A 95 10.45 -3.34 -3.66
CA LEU A 95 11.51 -3.25 -2.65
C LEU A 95 12.46 -4.44 -2.78
N THR A 96 13.73 -4.18 -3.04
CA THR A 96 14.74 -5.24 -3.30
C THR A 96 15.66 -5.50 -2.11
N GLY A 97 15.61 -4.66 -1.08
CA GLY A 97 16.32 -4.87 0.18
C GLY A 97 16.90 -3.58 0.76
N THR A 98 17.73 -3.73 1.78
CA THR A 98 18.46 -2.60 2.38
C THR A 98 19.96 -2.80 2.20
N GLN A 99 20.64 -1.80 1.65
CA GLN A 99 22.09 -1.81 1.45
C GLN A 99 22.71 -0.57 2.11
N GLY A 100 23.58 -0.79 3.10
CA GLY A 100 24.26 0.32 3.79
C GLY A 100 23.32 1.28 4.53
N GLY A 101 22.13 0.81 4.95
CA GLY A 101 21.09 1.64 5.57
C GLY A 101 20.13 2.30 4.58
N THR A 102 20.38 2.18 3.27
CA THR A 102 19.48 2.69 2.22
C THR A 102 18.52 1.61 1.75
N ILE A 103 17.22 1.93 1.69
CA ILE A 103 16.21 1.06 1.09
C ILE A 103 16.34 1.13 -0.43
N ARG A 104 16.64 -0.02 -1.03
CA ARG A 104 16.81 -0.19 -2.47
C ARG A 104 15.57 -0.78 -3.10
N GLY A 105 15.32 -0.42 -4.35
CA GLY A 105 14.17 -0.92 -5.09
C GLY A 105 14.13 -0.45 -6.53
N ASN A 106 13.08 -0.88 -7.21
CA ASN A 106 12.77 -0.52 -8.58
C ASN A 106 11.47 0.28 -8.62
N LEU A 107 11.44 1.34 -9.43
CA LEU A 107 10.26 2.18 -9.64
C LEU A 107 9.80 2.00 -11.08
N TYR A 108 8.50 1.75 -11.25
CA TYR A 108 7.85 1.63 -12.54
C TYR A 108 6.75 2.69 -12.60
N GLU A 109 6.92 3.72 -13.43
CA GLU A 109 5.87 4.71 -13.63
C GLU A 109 4.64 4.03 -14.24
N LEU A 110 3.45 4.33 -13.74
CA LEU A 110 2.19 3.75 -14.20
C LEU A 110 1.42 4.76 -15.05
N ASP A 111 0.79 4.29 -16.13
CA ASP A 111 -0.39 4.99 -16.63
C ASP A 111 -1.51 4.80 -15.59
N TYR A 112 -1.64 5.77 -14.71
CA TYR A 112 -2.58 5.69 -13.60
C TYR A 112 -4.02 5.45 -14.06
N GLN A 113 -4.42 6.07 -15.17
CA GLN A 113 -5.77 5.95 -15.73
C GLN A 113 -6.04 4.53 -16.25
N GLN A 114 -5.06 3.91 -16.92
CA GLN A 114 -5.16 2.51 -17.30
C GLN A 114 -5.11 1.60 -16.07
N HIS A 115 -4.22 1.89 -15.11
CA HIS A 115 -3.97 1.05 -13.96
C HIS A 115 -5.19 0.97 -13.00
N PHE A 116 -5.83 2.09 -12.68
CA PHE A 116 -6.99 2.02 -11.78
C PHE A 116 -8.16 1.24 -12.40
N ARG A 117 -8.35 1.30 -13.74
CA ARG A 117 -9.36 0.49 -14.43
C ARG A 117 -9.07 -0.99 -14.27
N HIS A 118 -7.79 -1.38 -14.44
CA HIS A 118 -7.36 -2.75 -14.19
C HIS A 118 -7.60 -3.17 -12.74
N VAL A 119 -7.25 -2.32 -11.76
CA VAL A 119 -7.54 -2.57 -10.34
C VAL A 119 -9.03 -2.84 -10.15
N VAL A 120 -9.92 -2.00 -10.67
CA VAL A 120 -11.38 -2.19 -10.53
C VAL A 120 -11.85 -3.53 -11.12
N GLU A 121 -11.34 -3.90 -12.28
CA GLU A 121 -11.70 -5.14 -12.99
C GLU A 121 -11.19 -6.39 -12.25
N ALA A 122 -9.93 -6.39 -11.82
CA ALA A 122 -9.25 -7.54 -11.24
C ALA A 122 -9.44 -7.69 -9.71
N SER A 123 -9.95 -6.66 -9.02
CA SER A 123 -10.07 -6.70 -7.56
C SER A 123 -11.05 -7.77 -7.06
N GLN A 124 -10.66 -8.40 -5.94
CA GLN A 124 -11.44 -9.41 -5.25
C GLN A 124 -12.16 -8.86 -4.02
N PRO A 125 -13.30 -9.45 -3.61
CA PRO A 125 -13.89 -9.15 -2.31
C PRO A 125 -12.97 -9.60 -1.17
N VAL A 126 -13.06 -8.90 -0.04
CA VAL A 126 -12.49 -9.39 1.22
C VAL A 126 -13.29 -10.60 1.68
N SER A 127 -12.59 -11.68 2.02
CA SER A 127 -13.21 -12.88 2.59
C SER A 127 -13.30 -12.77 4.11
N VAL A 128 -12.17 -12.44 4.75
CA VAL A 128 -12.05 -12.31 6.20
C VAL A 128 -11.11 -11.17 6.54
N ASN A 129 -11.30 -10.58 7.72
CA ASN A 129 -10.29 -9.74 8.34
C ASN A 129 -9.49 -10.60 9.32
N ARG A 130 -8.20 -10.74 9.08
CA ARG A 130 -7.26 -11.41 9.97
C ARG A 130 -6.74 -10.43 11.00
N LEU A 131 -7.05 -10.67 12.26
CA LEU A 131 -6.58 -9.92 13.40
C LEU A 131 -5.30 -10.55 13.94
N PHE A 132 -4.26 -9.75 14.12
CA PHE A 132 -2.97 -10.16 14.66
C PHE A 132 -2.85 -9.67 16.10
N TYR A 133 -2.43 -10.58 16.96
CA TYR A 133 -2.18 -10.35 18.38
C TYR A 133 -0.78 -10.84 18.76
N GLU A 134 -0.34 -10.54 19.98
CA GLU A 134 0.97 -10.96 20.50
C GLU A 134 1.20 -12.49 20.45
N HIS A 135 0.14 -13.28 20.62
CA HIS A 135 0.22 -14.73 20.75
C HIS A 135 -0.58 -15.50 19.69
N GLY A 136 -0.88 -14.87 18.55
CA GLY A 136 -1.47 -15.55 17.41
C GLY A 136 -2.37 -14.67 16.56
N THR A 137 -3.23 -15.32 15.77
CA THR A 137 -4.14 -14.65 14.84
C THR A 137 -5.55 -15.19 14.97
N ARG A 138 -6.53 -14.36 14.62
CA ARG A 138 -7.94 -14.74 14.54
C ARG A 138 -8.56 -14.14 13.28
N ASP A 139 -9.28 -14.96 12.53
CA ASP A 139 -10.05 -14.47 11.39
C ASP A 139 -11.49 -14.15 11.82
N ILE A 140 -12.02 -13.04 11.32
CA ILE A 140 -13.42 -12.64 11.47
C ILE A 140 -14.04 -12.41 10.08
N PRO A 141 -15.35 -12.67 9.91
CA PRO A 141 -16.06 -12.33 8.68
C PRO A 141 -15.87 -10.86 8.27
N ASP A 142 -15.87 -10.60 6.96
CA ASP A 142 -15.90 -9.22 6.48
C ASP A 142 -17.15 -8.47 6.98
N GLY A 143 -16.99 -7.19 7.28
CA GLY A 143 -18.04 -6.34 7.87
C GLY A 143 -18.35 -6.59 9.34
N GLN A 144 -17.79 -7.64 9.97
CA GLN A 144 -17.91 -7.81 11.42
C GLN A 144 -17.10 -6.73 12.15
N TYR A 145 -17.75 -6.03 13.09
CA TYR A 145 -17.10 -5.01 13.91
C TYR A 145 -16.02 -5.61 14.82
N PHE A 146 -14.92 -4.87 14.96
CA PHE A 146 -13.87 -5.07 15.96
C PHE A 146 -13.25 -3.71 16.32
N ASP A 147 -12.71 -3.59 17.53
CA ASP A 147 -12.20 -2.32 18.08
C ASP A 147 -10.71 -2.39 18.49
N GLY A 148 -10.05 -3.51 18.20
CA GLY A 148 -8.66 -3.74 18.61
C GLY A 148 -8.51 -3.97 20.11
N SER A 149 -9.57 -4.34 20.83
CA SER A 149 -9.48 -4.76 22.23
C SER A 149 -8.56 -5.97 22.40
N PRO A 150 -7.81 -6.05 23.52
CA PRO A 150 -7.02 -7.23 23.85
C PRO A 150 -7.90 -8.49 23.91
N ASP A 151 -7.33 -9.60 23.46
CA ASP A 151 -7.95 -10.92 23.61
C ASP A 151 -7.36 -11.62 24.83
N ARG A 152 -8.20 -12.31 25.61
CA ARG A 152 -7.78 -12.98 26.86
C ARG A 152 -6.71 -14.04 26.64
N VAL A 153 -6.69 -14.69 25.48
CA VAL A 153 -5.75 -15.77 25.14
C VAL A 153 -4.65 -15.25 24.21
N LEU A 154 -5.01 -14.43 23.22
CA LEU A 154 -4.08 -13.99 22.19
C LEU A 154 -3.25 -12.76 22.59
N GLY A 155 -3.60 -12.06 23.67
CA GLY A 155 -2.87 -10.89 24.18
C GLY A 155 -3.33 -9.58 23.54
N ASN A 156 -2.44 -8.59 23.49
CA ASN A 156 -2.75 -7.28 22.93
C ASN A 156 -2.92 -7.35 21.41
N PHE A 157 -3.88 -6.58 20.89
CA PHE A 157 -4.05 -6.39 19.45
C PHE A 157 -2.86 -5.63 18.87
N LEU A 158 -2.37 -6.09 17.73
CA LEU A 158 -1.24 -5.48 17.03
C LEU A 158 -1.69 -4.75 15.76
N ARG A 159 -2.47 -5.44 14.92
CA ARG A 159 -2.91 -4.97 13.60
C ARG A 159 -3.95 -5.90 13.00
N TYR A 160 -4.56 -5.50 11.90
CA TYR A 160 -5.38 -6.39 11.09
C TYR A 160 -4.94 -6.35 9.63
N GLU A 161 -5.32 -7.38 8.88
CA GLU A 161 -5.21 -7.41 7.42
C GLU A 161 -6.48 -7.98 6.81
N ALA A 162 -7.00 -7.33 5.79
CA ALA A 162 -8.03 -7.92 4.93
C ALA A 162 -7.39 -9.05 4.09
N GLN A 163 -8.09 -10.18 3.97
CA GLN A 163 -7.62 -11.34 3.22
C GLN A 163 -8.58 -11.64 2.06
N PRO A 164 -8.07 -11.96 0.86
CA PRO A 164 -8.88 -12.48 -0.23
C PRO A 164 -9.37 -13.90 0.07
N HIS A 165 -10.28 -14.42 -0.76
CA HIS A 165 -10.61 -15.84 -0.76
C HIS A 165 -9.45 -16.71 -1.24
N ASP A 166 -8.76 -16.27 -2.30
CA ASP A 166 -7.59 -16.94 -2.86
C ASP A 166 -6.41 -15.96 -2.96
N PRO A 167 -5.43 -16.05 -2.04
CA PRO A 167 -4.24 -15.22 -2.09
C PRO A 167 -3.38 -15.42 -3.34
N ALA A 168 -3.49 -16.54 -4.05
CA ALA A 168 -2.67 -16.80 -5.24
C ALA A 168 -3.11 -16.01 -6.49
N VAL A 169 -4.26 -15.34 -6.40
CA VAL A 169 -4.85 -14.57 -7.51
C VAL A 169 -4.60 -13.07 -7.33
N LEU A 170 -3.88 -12.67 -6.28
CA LEU A 170 -3.36 -11.33 -6.04
C LEU A 170 -1.83 -11.34 -6.13
#